data_AF-A0A1B6KYL4-F1
#
_entry.id   AF-A0A1B6KYL4-F1
#
_cell.length_a   1.000
_cell.length_b   1.000
_cell.length_c   1.000
_cell.angle_alpha   90.00
_cell.angle_beta   90.00
_cell.angle_gamma   90.00
#
_symmetry.space_group_name_H-M   'P 1'
#
loop_
_entity.id
_entity.type
_entity.pdbx_description
1 polymer ?
#
loop_
_entity_poly.entity_id
_entity_poly.type
_entity_poly.pdbx_seq_one_letter_code
_entity_poly.pdbx_strand_id
1 'polypeptide(L)'
;STSVEELRNNSRVLNDLHERFNDLLQAVNVKIVTFTEAKSTRIATLGMDLHIVPPEFSYFEVGDLFEMPCDHACVAKPTNRLSFIYQTVLNLIKSVQEETEALTCSGVRASVS
;
A
#
# COMPACT_ATOMS: atom_id res chain seq x y z
N SER A 1 -19.17 21.64 -5.76
CA SER A 1 -18.91 20.78 -6.93
C SER A 1 -19.01 19.34 -6.48
N THR A 2 -19.50 18.44 -7.33
CA THR A 2 -19.75 17.02 -7.03
C THR A 2 -18.52 16.33 -6.42
N SER A 3 -17.32 16.67 -6.90
CA SER A 3 -16.04 16.15 -6.40
C SER A 3 -15.75 16.48 -4.93
N VAL A 4 -16.26 17.61 -4.42
CA VAL A 4 -16.06 18.01 -3.01
C VAL A 4 -17.05 17.30 -2.09
N GLU A 5 -18.24 16.95 -2.59
CA GLU A 5 -19.19 16.14 -1.82
C GLU A 5 -18.76 14.67 -1.72
N GLU A 6 -18.14 14.13 -2.76
CA GLU A 6 -17.60 12.77 -2.77
C GLU A 6 -16.48 12.57 -1.74
N LEU A 7 -15.72 13.62 -1.41
CA LEU A 7 -14.60 13.61 -0.46
C LEU A 7 -15.00 13.98 0.99
N ARG A 8 -16.30 14.09 1.28
CA ARG A 8 -16.75 14.34 2.67
C ARG A 8 -16.56 13.09 3.52
N ASN A 9 -16.22 13.29 4.78
CA ASN A 9 -16.22 12.20 5.76
C ASN A 9 -17.59 11.50 5.77
N ASN A 10 -17.57 10.16 5.81
CA ASN A 10 -18.76 9.30 5.71
C ASN A 10 -19.51 9.41 4.38
N SER A 11 -18.82 9.76 3.30
CA SER A 11 -19.35 9.65 1.94
C SER A 11 -19.74 8.19 1.67
N ARG A 12 -21.03 7.96 1.44
CA ARG A 12 -21.55 6.63 1.10
C ARG A 12 -20.83 6.03 -0.11
N VAL A 13 -20.50 6.85 -1.10
CA VAL A 13 -19.80 6.41 -2.31
C VAL A 13 -18.39 5.91 -2.00
N LEU A 14 -17.66 6.58 -1.11
CA LEU A 14 -16.31 6.16 -0.71
C LEU A 14 -16.35 4.91 0.17
N ASN A 15 -17.34 4.79 1.06
CA ASN A 15 -17.53 3.58 1.86
C ASN A 15 -17.86 2.37 0.98
N ASP A 16 -18.82 2.51 0.05
CA ASP A 16 -19.17 1.47 -0.92
C ASP A 16 -17.98 1.11 -1.84
N LEU A 17 -17.05 2.05 -2.09
CA LEU A 17 -15.82 1.78 -2.83
C LEU A 17 -14.81 1.00 -1.99
N HIS A 18 -14.63 1.37 -0.72
CA HIS A 18 -13.74 0.69 0.22
C HIS A 18 -14.19 -0.76 0.48
N GLU A 19 -15.49 -0.98 0.70
CA GLU A 19 -16.04 -2.33 0.90
C GLU A 19 -15.78 -3.23 -0.33
N ARG A 20 -16.06 -2.73 -1.54
CA ARG A 20 -15.78 -3.48 -2.78
C ARG A 20 -14.29 -3.75 -3.00
N PHE A 21 -13.43 -2.83 -2.56
CA PHE A 21 -11.99 -3.05 -2.61
C PHE A 21 -11.59 -4.18 -1.65
N ASN A 22 -12.11 -4.20 -0.43
CA ASN A 22 -11.85 -5.27 0.54
C ASN A 22 -12.36 -6.63 0.04
N ASP A 23 -13.55 -6.68 -0.56
CA ASP A 23 -14.08 -7.92 -1.16
C ASP A 23 -13.15 -8.46 -2.26
N LEU A 24 -12.58 -7.56 -3.09
CA LEU A 24 -11.61 -7.94 -4.11
C LEU A 24 -10.32 -8.47 -3.49
N LEU A 25 -9.83 -7.84 -2.41
CA LEU A 25 -8.64 -8.31 -1.69
C LEU A 25 -8.86 -9.68 -1.02
N GLN A 26 -10.09 -10.03 -0.63
CA GLN A 26 -10.40 -11.36 -0.13
C GLN A 26 -10.52 -12.40 -1.25
N ALA A 27 -11.01 -11.99 -2.42
CA ALA A 27 -11.18 -12.87 -3.57
C ALA A 27 -9.86 -13.18 -4.31
N VAL A 28 -8.89 -12.27 -4.25
CA VAL A 28 -7.60 -12.39 -4.95
C VAL A 28 -6.49 -12.52 -3.91
N ASN A 29 -5.64 -13.53 -4.04
CA ASN A 29 -4.46 -13.68 -3.19
C ASN A 29 -3.40 -12.62 -3.55
N VAL A 30 -3.60 -11.39 -3.06
CA VAL A 30 -2.69 -10.25 -3.27
C VAL A 30 -1.87 -10.05 -2.01
N LYS A 31 -0.55 -9.98 -2.16
CA LYS A 31 0.33 -9.56 -1.07
C LYS A 31 0.39 -8.04 -1.02
N ILE A 32 0.13 -7.47 0.15
CA ILE A 32 0.07 -6.02 0.37
C ILE A 32 1.08 -5.65 1.44
N VAL A 33 1.82 -4.56 1.19
CA VAL A 33 2.65 -3.88 2.17
C VAL A 33 2.30 -2.40 2.20
N THR A 34 2.14 -1.85 3.39
CA THR A 34 1.79 -0.47 3.63
C THR A 34 2.90 0.22 4.43
N PHE A 35 3.31 1.40 3.97
CA PHE A 35 4.26 2.25 4.68
C PHE A 35 3.55 3.53 5.10
N THR A 36 3.59 3.86 6.40
CA THR A 36 2.96 5.07 6.93
C THR A 36 4.00 6.04 7.48
N GLU A 37 3.70 7.33 7.42
CA GLU A 37 4.56 8.40 7.93
C GLU A 37 4.35 8.61 9.43
N ALA A 38 5.43 8.65 10.20
CA ALA A 38 5.37 9.03 11.61
C ALA A 38 5.69 10.51 11.84
N LYS A 39 6.15 11.24 10.81
CA LYS A 39 6.50 12.66 10.89
C LYS A 39 5.69 13.49 9.92
N SER A 40 5.35 14.70 10.33
CA SER A 40 4.74 15.69 9.46
C SER A 40 5.70 16.13 8.35
N THR A 41 5.14 16.43 7.18
CA THR A 41 5.88 16.95 6.04
C THR A 41 5.89 18.47 6.08
N ARG A 42 7.08 19.07 5.95
CA ARG A 42 7.23 20.53 5.86
C ARG A 42 6.74 21.03 4.51
N ILE A 43 5.63 21.76 4.47
CA ILE A 43 5.15 22.45 3.27
C ILE A 43 5.72 23.87 3.26
N ALA A 44 6.91 24.03 2.67
CA ALA A 44 7.66 25.28 2.68
C ALA A 44 6.87 26.49 2.12
N THR A 45 6.04 26.27 1.09
CA THR A 45 5.20 27.30 0.47
C THR A 45 4.12 27.85 1.40
N LEU A 46 3.66 27.05 2.36
CA LEU A 46 2.65 27.43 3.35
C LEU A 46 3.25 27.78 4.71
N GLY A 47 4.52 27.44 4.94
CA GLY A 47 5.18 27.64 6.23
C GLY A 47 4.64 26.72 7.34
N MET A 48 3.99 25.61 6.98
CA MET A 48 3.32 24.70 7.91
C MET A 48 3.89 23.28 7.84
N ASP A 49 3.72 22.53 8.93
CA ASP A 49 4.00 21.10 9.00
C ASP A 49 2.68 20.34 8.99
N LEU A 50 2.51 19.41 8.05
CA LEU A 50 1.26 18.68 7.87
C LEU A 50 1.52 17.17 7.77
N HIS A 51 0.75 16.38 8.51
CA HIS A 51 0.58 14.97 8.17
C HIS A 51 -0.26 14.89 6.88
N ILE A 52 0.38 14.49 5.79
CA ILE A 52 -0.25 14.41 4.47
C ILE A 52 -1.30 13.30 4.48
N VAL A 53 -0.96 12.19 5.14
CA VAL A 53 -1.89 11.11 5.43
C VAL A 53 -1.84 10.87 6.94
N PRO A 54 -2.90 11.21 7.70
CA PRO A 54 -2.95 10.91 9.12
C PRO A 54 -2.83 9.40 9.38
N PRO A 55 -2.10 8.98 10.43
CA PRO A 55 -1.85 7.55 10.69
C PRO A 55 -3.12 6.70 10.77
N GLU A 56 -4.21 7.25 11.33
CA GLU A 56 -5.50 6.59 11.46
C GLU A 56 -6.19 6.27 10.12
N PHE A 57 -5.80 6.92 9.03
CA PHE A 57 -6.30 6.67 7.67
C PHE A 57 -5.29 5.96 6.78
N SER A 58 -4.10 5.65 7.31
CA SER A 58 -3.00 5.11 6.52
C SER A 58 -3.01 3.59 6.39
N TYR A 59 -3.77 2.88 7.22
CA TYR A 59 -3.84 1.43 7.23
C TYR A 59 -5.23 0.91 6.87
N PHE A 60 -5.27 -0.06 5.96
CA PHE A 60 -6.51 -0.65 5.43
C PHE A 60 -6.85 -1.99 6.06
N GLU A 61 -6.28 -2.31 7.23
CA GLU A 61 -6.51 -3.58 7.96
C GLU A 61 -6.12 -4.85 7.17
N VAL A 62 -5.38 -4.70 6.08
CA VAL A 62 -4.90 -5.79 5.22
C VAL A 62 -3.43 -5.62 4.90
N GLY A 63 -2.70 -6.74 4.91
CA GLY A 63 -1.27 -6.80 4.61
C GLY A 63 -0.37 -6.36 5.76
N ASP A 64 0.92 -6.24 5.48
CA ASP A 64 1.91 -5.81 6.46
C ASP A 64 1.93 -4.28 6.56
N LEU A 65 1.97 -3.74 7.79
CA LEU A 65 2.10 -2.31 8.07
C LEU A 65 3.48 -1.99 8.65
N PHE A 66 4.15 -1.00 8.04
CA PHE A 66 5.39 -0.45 8.53
C PHE A 66 5.25 1.05 8.79
N GLU A 67 5.31 1.43 10.07
CA GLU A 67 5.41 2.82 10.47
C GLU A 67 6.85 3.31 10.31
N MET A 68 7.05 4.31 9.46
CA MET A 68 8.36 4.81 9.09
C MET A 68 8.67 6.10 9.86
N PRO A 69 9.86 6.23 10.49
CA PRO A 69 10.25 7.40 11.28
C PRO A 69 10.63 8.62 10.41
N CYS A 70 9.88 8.86 9.34
CA CYS A 70 10.09 9.89 8.33
C CYS A 70 8.76 10.50 7.85
N ASP A 71 8.87 11.51 6.98
CA ASP A 71 7.75 12.24 6.41
C ASP A 71 7.21 11.59 5.13
N HIS A 72 6.13 12.15 4.58
CA HIS A 72 5.46 11.64 3.38
C HIS A 72 6.41 11.51 2.19
N ALA A 73 7.26 12.53 2.02
CA ALA A 73 8.18 12.60 0.89
C ALA A 73 9.22 11.47 0.95
N CYS A 74 9.69 11.13 2.15
CA CYS A 74 10.62 10.04 2.37
C CYS A 74 9.97 8.67 2.16
N VAL A 75 8.74 8.47 2.64
CA VAL A 75 8.00 7.22 2.40
C VAL A 75 7.79 6.98 0.90
N ALA A 76 7.43 8.04 0.15
CA ALA A 76 7.19 7.96 -1.29
C ALA A 76 8.46 7.86 -2.14
N LYS A 77 9.64 8.17 -1.58
CA LYS A 77 10.92 8.21 -2.31
C LYS A 77 12.02 7.52 -1.51
N PRO A 78 12.23 6.21 -1.71
CA PRO A 78 13.28 5.47 -1.03
C PRO A 78 14.65 6.09 -1.31
N THR A 79 15.42 6.38 -0.26
CA THR A 79 16.68 7.12 -0.35
C THR A 79 17.72 6.46 -1.25
N ASN A 80 17.78 5.12 -1.24
CA ASN A 80 18.68 4.33 -2.07
C ASN A 80 18.23 2.85 -2.12
N ARG A 81 18.94 2.04 -2.92
CA ARG A 81 18.66 0.61 -3.08
C ARG A 81 18.86 -0.22 -1.81
N LEU A 82 19.55 0.29 -0.80
CA LEU A 82 19.75 -0.39 0.49
C LEU A 82 18.72 0.04 1.54
N SER A 83 17.86 1.00 1.23
CA SER A 83 16.84 1.47 2.16
C SER A 83 15.82 0.38 2.47
N PHE A 84 15.27 0.44 3.69
CA PHE A 84 14.26 -0.51 4.16
C PHE A 84 13.08 -0.62 3.18
N ILE A 85 12.46 0.51 2.82
CA ILE A 85 11.32 0.56 1.89
C ILE A 85 11.66 -0.13 0.57
N TYR A 86 12.82 0.20 -0.01
CA TYR A 86 13.23 -0.40 -1.29
C TYR A 86 13.41 -1.92 -1.17
N GLN A 87 14.11 -2.39 -0.13
CA GLN A 87 14.36 -3.81 0.07
C GLN A 87 13.08 -4.59 0.37
N THR A 88 12.18 -4.05 1.18
CA THR A 88 10.87 -4.67 1.48
C THR A 88 10.04 -4.83 0.22
N VAL A 89 9.93 -3.78 -0.61
CA VAL A 89 9.20 -3.85 -1.90
C VAL A 89 9.88 -4.83 -2.87
N LEU A 90 11.21 -4.81 -2.97
CA LEU A 90 11.94 -5.73 -3.85
C LEU A 90 11.73 -7.19 -3.43
N ASN A 91 11.78 -7.48 -2.13
CA ASN A 91 11.56 -8.82 -1.61
C ASN A 91 10.12 -9.28 -1.83
N LEU A 92 9.14 -8.38 -1.68
CA LEU A 92 7.75 -8.67 -2.01
C LEU A 92 7.60 -9.07 -3.47
N ILE A 93 8.14 -8.28 -4.41
CA ILE A 93 8.09 -8.57 -5.85
C ILE A 93 8.74 -9.93 -6.17
N LYS A 94 9.94 -10.19 -5.63
CA LYS A 94 10.62 -11.47 -5.82
C LYS A 94 9.80 -12.64 -5.31
N SER A 95 9.20 -12.51 -4.12
CA SER A 95 8.37 -13.58 -3.54
C SER A 95 7.16 -13.90 -4.41
N VAL A 96 6.54 -12.90 -5.04
CA VAL A 96 5.41 -13.10 -5.96
C VAL A 96 5.87 -13.79 -7.24
N GLN A 97 7.05 -13.41 -7.76
CA GLN A 97 7.62 -14.05 -8.94
C GLN A 97 7.93 -15.53 -8.67
N GLU A 98 8.58 -15.85 -7.54
CA GLU A 98 8.91 -17.22 -7.14
C GLU A 98 7.65 -18.09 -6.96
N GLU A 99 6.58 -17.55 -6.36
CA GLU A 99 5.29 -18.23 -6.24
C GLU A 99 4.65 -18.50 -7.60
N THR A 100 4.71 -17.52 -8.51
CA THR A 100 4.20 -17.67 -9.87
C THR A 100 4.95 -18.77 -10.62
N GLU A 101 6.28 -18.79 -10.51
CA GLU A 101 7.14 -19.82 -11.13
C GLU A 101 6.83 -21.21 -10.53
N ALA A 102 6.66 -21.33 -9.22
CA ALA A 102 6.29 -22.58 -8.56
C ALA A 102 4.92 -23.13 -9.03
N LEU A 103 3.94 -22.25 -9.24
CA LEU A 103 2.62 -22.60 -9.77
C LEU A 103 2.70 -23.10 -11.23
N THR A 104 3.57 -22.50 -12.05
CA THR A 104 3.76 -22.98 -13.43
C THR A 104 4.43 -24.35 -13.50
N CYS A 105 5.46 -24.60 -12.68
CA CYS A 105 6.14 -25.91 -12.62
C CYS A 105 5.26 -27.04 -12.08
N SER A 106 4.35 -26.75 -11.16
CA SER A 106 3.39 -27.73 -10.63
C SER A 106 2.27 -28.06 -11.63
N GLY A 107 1.84 -27.10 -12.46
CA GLY A 107 0.89 -27.33 -13.56
C GLY A 107 1.43 -28.21 -14.70
N VAL A 108 2.73 -28.12 -15.01
CA VAL A 108 3.38 -28.98 -16.03
C VAL A 108 3.40 -30.46 -15.61
N ARG A 109 3.54 -30.74 -14.31
CA ARG A 109 3.51 -32.14 -13.80
C ARG A 109 2.12 -32.79 -13.87
N ALA A 110 1.04 -32.03 -13.80
CA ALA A 110 -0.32 -32.56 -13.85
C ALA A 110 -0.77 -32.99 -15.26
N SER A 111 -0.04 -32.59 -16.31
CA SER A 111 -0.38 -32.90 -17.72
C SER A 111 0.40 -34.09 -18.30
N VAL A 112 1.21 -34.79 -17.48
CA VAL A 112 2.04 -35.94 -17.90
C VAL A 112 1.69 -37.20 -17.07
N SER A 113 0.42 -37.42 -16.76
CA SER A 113 -0.05 -38.65 -16.10
C SER A 113 -1.34 -39.15 -16.73
#